data_AF-A0A370HQB3-F1
#
_entry.id   AF-A0A370HQB3-F1
#
_cell.length_a   1.000
_cell.length_b   1.000
_cell.length_c   1.000
_cell.angle_alpha   90.00
_cell.angle_beta   90.00
_cell.angle_gamma   90.00
#
_symmetry.space_group_name_H-M   'P 1'
#
loop_
_entity.id
_entity.type
_entity.pdbx_description
1 polymer ?
#
loop_
_entity_poly.entity_id
_entity_poly.type
_entity_poly.pdbx_seq_one_letter_code
_entity_poly.pdbx_strand_id
1 'polypeptide(L)'
;MFGAIGQRIQQNAQNFGDMMIHVGLDPDTLPETETAFARAIRRCLWCSHSEACREWLNAKEKGDRAAPRFCANATFFERNLAARPALRGKDTTHRGAERPDAALLAIGEEWNSAAAEYDASTLALDAAEERLEDLDPTPPEALFERLGDRAMGLPAARLHHGGRTWYAPVIALVRARSSAEATTAEARERLIEIISAYDAWYAARAAAEEASGVWFAAARDKAAGERVDALNARLVSTPARTLEGLRQKAAAAVWAAGGIAQLEAKLRESGQIDAMLAMSIIRDLLTADPEQ
;
A
#
# COMPACT_ATOMS: atom_id res chain seq x y z
N MET A 1 -12.08 6.69 -21.51
CA MET A 1 -13.07 7.64 -20.95
C MET A 1 -12.70 8.15 -19.55
N PHE A 2 -12.02 7.36 -18.69
CA PHE A 2 -11.72 7.74 -17.31
C PHE A 2 -10.56 8.74 -17.09
N GLY A 3 -9.58 8.82 -18.00
CA GLY A 3 -8.49 9.82 -17.90
C GLY A 3 -8.97 11.28 -17.97
N ALA A 4 -10.09 11.53 -18.67
CA ALA A 4 -10.66 12.88 -18.79
C ALA A 4 -11.22 13.42 -17.46
N ILE A 5 -11.71 12.54 -16.58
CA ILE A 5 -12.25 12.93 -15.27
C ILE A 5 -11.10 13.32 -14.32
N GLY A 6 -10.04 12.51 -14.24
CA GLY A 6 -8.87 12.81 -13.42
C GLY A 6 -8.17 14.11 -13.82
N GLN A 7 -7.95 14.29 -15.13
CA GLN A 7 -7.36 15.52 -15.67
C GLN A 7 -8.20 16.76 -15.34
N ARG A 8 -9.53 16.64 -15.39
CA ARG A 8 -10.45 17.72 -15.02
C ARG A 8 -10.38 18.07 -13.53
N ILE A 9 -10.33 17.07 -12.64
CA ILE A 9 -10.21 17.30 -11.19
C ILE A 9 -8.90 18.03 -10.88
N GLN A 10 -7.79 17.57 -11.45
CA GLN A 10 -6.48 18.20 -11.29
C GLN A 10 -6.48 19.65 -11.79
N GLN A 11 -7.01 19.89 -13.00
CA GLN A 11 -7.13 21.24 -13.55
C GLN A 11 -8.00 22.17 -12.67
N ASN A 12 -9.11 21.65 -12.14
CA ASN A 12 -9.99 22.41 -11.27
C ASN A 12 -9.32 22.76 -9.92
N ALA A 13 -8.57 21.82 -9.35
CA ALA A 13 -7.79 22.08 -8.13
C ALA A 13 -6.76 23.20 -8.36
N GLN A 14 -6.05 23.15 -9.49
CA GLN A 14 -5.07 24.17 -9.85
C GLN A 14 -5.73 25.53 -10.10
N ASN A 15 -6.81 25.58 -10.87
CA ASN A 15 -7.59 26.80 -11.09
C ASN A 15 -8.08 27.42 -9.77
N PHE A 16 -8.50 26.60 -8.79
CA PHE A 16 -8.97 27.10 -7.50
C PHE A 16 -7.86 27.84 -6.74
N GLY A 17 -6.65 27.23 -6.65
CA GLY A 17 -5.48 27.85 -6.04
C GLY A 17 -5.08 29.14 -6.75
N ASP A 18 -5.01 29.12 -8.08
CA ASP A 18 -4.69 30.29 -8.89
C ASP A 18 -5.70 31.42 -8.69
N MET A 19 -6.99 31.10 -8.60
CA MET A 19 -8.04 32.09 -8.32
C MET A 19 -7.88 32.74 -6.95
N MET A 20 -7.55 31.97 -5.91
CA MET A 20 -7.28 32.52 -4.57
C MET A 20 -6.15 33.54 -4.62
N ILE A 21 -5.01 33.16 -5.20
CA ILE A 21 -3.86 34.04 -5.40
C ILE A 21 -4.27 35.29 -6.19
N HIS A 22 -5.04 35.12 -7.26
CA HIS A 22 -5.43 36.20 -8.16
C HIS A 22 -6.32 37.24 -7.47
N VAL A 23 -7.30 36.79 -6.69
CA VAL A 23 -8.17 37.69 -5.90
C VAL A 23 -7.46 38.23 -4.65
N GLY A 24 -6.24 37.74 -4.37
CA GLY A 24 -5.42 38.15 -3.24
C GLY A 24 -5.83 37.49 -1.92
N LEU A 25 -6.52 36.35 -1.96
CA LEU A 25 -6.71 35.52 -0.78
C LEU A 25 -5.57 34.55 -0.64
N ASP A 26 -5.04 34.51 0.57
CA ASP A 26 -4.16 33.45 1.02
C ASP A 26 -5.02 32.45 1.83
N PRO A 27 -4.95 31.13 1.55
CA PRO A 27 -5.73 30.13 2.26
C PRO A 27 -5.48 30.10 3.77
N ASP A 28 -4.31 30.56 4.24
CA ASP A 28 -3.88 30.44 5.64
C ASP A 28 -4.40 31.53 6.54
N THR A 29 -4.64 32.68 5.93
CA THR A 29 -5.20 33.84 6.60
C THR A 29 -6.71 33.94 6.46
N LEU A 30 -7.39 32.92 5.91
CA LEU A 30 -8.84 32.92 5.77
C LEU A 30 -9.52 32.91 7.15
N PRO A 31 -10.39 33.88 7.45
CA PRO A 31 -11.13 33.93 8.71
C PRO A 31 -12.29 32.91 8.79
N GLU A 32 -12.61 32.23 7.68
CA GLU A 32 -13.67 31.21 7.62
C GLU A 32 -13.22 29.87 8.22
N THR A 33 -14.17 29.09 8.73
CA THR A 33 -13.91 27.75 9.29
C THR A 33 -13.39 26.77 8.21
N GLU A 34 -12.59 25.77 8.63
CA GLU A 34 -12.14 24.66 7.77
C GLU A 34 -13.31 24.03 6.96
N THR A 35 -14.51 23.98 7.54
CA THR A 35 -15.71 23.44 6.89
C THR A 35 -16.17 24.27 5.69
N ALA A 36 -16.08 25.60 5.75
CA ALA A 36 -16.45 26.48 4.66
C ALA A 36 -15.45 26.39 3.51
N PHE A 37 -14.16 26.28 3.82
CA PHE A 37 -13.09 26.10 2.84
C PHE A 37 -13.20 24.74 2.12
N ALA A 38 -13.34 23.65 2.86
CA ALA A 38 -13.54 22.32 2.28
C ALA A 38 -14.79 22.22 1.39
N ARG A 39 -15.84 23.00 1.68
CA ARG A 39 -17.03 23.11 0.82
C ARG A 39 -16.72 23.88 -0.46
N ALA A 40 -15.92 24.94 -0.39
CA ALA A 40 -15.49 25.70 -1.57
C ALA A 40 -14.63 24.85 -2.53
N ILE A 41 -13.66 24.10 -1.99
CA ILE A 41 -12.83 23.15 -2.75
C ILE A 41 -13.73 22.15 -3.48
N ARG A 42 -14.64 21.47 -2.75
CA ARG A 42 -15.55 20.47 -3.36
C ARG A 42 -16.39 21.06 -4.49
N ARG A 43 -16.92 22.29 -4.33
CA ARG A 43 -17.65 22.96 -5.42
C ARG A 43 -16.78 23.22 -6.64
N CYS A 44 -15.50 23.57 -6.44
CA CYS A 44 -14.59 23.84 -7.53
C CYS A 44 -14.20 22.55 -8.28
N LEU A 45 -13.85 21.48 -7.55
CA LEU A 45 -13.43 20.21 -8.14
C LEU A 45 -14.47 19.63 -9.11
N TRP A 46 -15.75 19.81 -8.82
CA TRP A 46 -16.85 19.32 -9.65
C TRP A 46 -17.44 20.37 -10.61
N CYS A 47 -16.88 21.58 -10.67
CA CYS A 47 -17.37 22.66 -11.52
C CYS A 47 -17.22 22.33 -13.02
N SER A 48 -18.21 22.69 -13.84
CA SER A 48 -18.18 22.58 -15.30
C SER A 48 -17.49 23.75 -16.00
N HIS A 49 -17.27 24.86 -15.31
CA HIS A 49 -16.73 26.11 -15.89
C HIS A 49 -15.19 26.19 -15.86
N SER A 50 -14.50 25.05 -15.96
CA SER A 50 -13.03 24.99 -15.83
C SER A 50 -12.27 25.80 -16.89
N GLU A 51 -12.80 25.84 -18.11
CA GLU A 51 -12.22 26.59 -19.23
C GLU A 51 -12.43 28.09 -19.05
N ALA A 52 -13.64 28.52 -18.70
CA ALA A 52 -13.95 29.92 -18.38
C ALA A 52 -13.12 30.45 -17.19
N CYS A 53 -12.88 29.64 -16.15
CA CYS A 53 -11.97 30.01 -15.06
C CYS A 53 -10.56 30.29 -15.56
N ARG A 54 -10.05 29.46 -16.49
CA ARG A 54 -8.70 29.59 -17.04
C ARG A 54 -8.56 30.82 -17.94
N GLU A 55 -9.55 31.06 -18.79
CA GLU A 55 -9.61 32.27 -19.61
C GLU A 55 -9.62 33.52 -18.74
N TRP A 56 -10.41 33.52 -17.66
CA TRP A 56 -10.43 34.61 -16.69
C TRP A 56 -9.08 34.82 -16.01
N LEU A 57 -8.42 33.73 -15.57
CA LEU A 57 -7.08 33.77 -14.97
C LEU A 57 -6.02 34.32 -15.93
N ASN A 58 -6.12 33.99 -17.23
CA ASN A 58 -5.18 34.43 -18.25
C ASN A 58 -5.42 35.89 -18.70
N ALA A 59 -6.67 36.37 -18.64
CA ALA A 59 -7.04 37.69 -19.16
C ALA A 59 -6.83 38.84 -18.15
N LYS A 60 -6.61 38.54 -16.87
CA LYS A 60 -6.56 39.54 -15.80
C LYS A 60 -5.13 39.76 -15.31
N GLU A 61 -4.82 41.01 -14.96
CA GLU A 61 -3.61 41.32 -14.18
C GLU A 61 -3.83 40.90 -12.73
N LYS A 62 -2.82 40.28 -12.10
CA LYS A 62 -2.87 39.88 -10.69
C LYS A 62 -3.30 41.06 -9.82
N GLY A 63 -4.32 40.86 -8.98
CA GLY A 63 -4.81 41.87 -8.05
C GLY A 63 -6.21 42.42 -8.36
N ASP A 64 -6.89 41.91 -9.39
CA ASP A 64 -8.32 42.17 -9.58
C ASP A 64 -9.12 41.46 -8.47
N ARG A 65 -9.66 42.25 -7.54
CA ARG A 65 -10.16 41.75 -6.23
C ARG A 65 -11.51 41.03 -6.30
N ALA A 66 -12.04 40.76 -7.47
CA ALA A 66 -13.36 40.15 -7.62
C ALA A 66 -13.28 38.87 -8.45
N ALA A 67 -13.74 37.77 -7.87
CA ALA A 67 -13.96 36.54 -8.61
C ALA A 67 -15.04 36.77 -9.70
N PRO A 68 -14.98 36.04 -10.83
CA PRO A 68 -15.96 36.22 -11.89
C PRO A 68 -17.35 35.74 -11.45
N ARG A 69 -18.40 36.42 -11.91
CA ARG A 69 -19.79 36.14 -11.52
C ARG A 69 -20.26 34.72 -11.83
N PHE A 70 -19.65 34.04 -12.81
CA PHE A 70 -19.98 32.65 -13.14
C PHE A 70 -19.38 31.64 -12.13
N CYS A 71 -18.43 32.05 -11.29
CA CYS A 71 -17.77 31.16 -10.35
C CYS A 71 -18.73 30.76 -9.22
N ALA A 72 -18.94 29.45 -9.03
CA ALA A 72 -19.73 28.93 -7.92
C ALA A 72 -19.16 29.25 -6.52
N ASN A 73 -17.91 29.72 -6.45
CA ASN A 73 -17.25 30.19 -5.23
C ASN A 73 -17.15 31.73 -5.14
N ALA A 74 -17.77 32.52 -6.04
CA ALA A 74 -17.70 33.99 -6.01
C ALA A 74 -18.02 34.58 -4.63
N THR A 75 -19.13 34.17 -4.03
CA THR A 75 -19.54 34.62 -2.68
C THR A 75 -18.60 34.14 -1.57
N PHE A 76 -17.87 33.05 -1.77
CA PHE A 76 -16.84 32.61 -0.82
C PHE A 76 -15.64 33.56 -0.88
N PHE A 77 -15.18 33.93 -2.09
CA PHE A 77 -14.10 34.88 -2.28
C PHE A 77 -14.46 36.26 -1.72
N GLU A 78 -15.63 36.79 -2.07
CA GLU A 78 -16.12 38.11 -1.63
C GLU A 78 -16.17 38.22 -0.10
N ARG A 79 -16.72 37.21 0.58
CA ARG A 79 -16.82 37.21 2.05
C ARG A 79 -15.45 37.23 2.72
N ASN A 80 -14.52 36.40 2.26
CA ASN A 80 -13.19 36.34 2.85
C ASN A 80 -12.38 37.61 2.56
N LEU A 81 -12.57 38.21 1.38
CA LEU A 81 -11.96 39.51 1.07
C LEU A 81 -12.51 40.63 1.94
N ALA A 82 -13.82 40.65 2.19
CA ALA A 82 -14.46 41.63 3.07
C ALA A 82 -14.06 41.43 4.55
N ALA A 83 -13.77 40.19 4.94
CA ALA A 83 -13.39 39.83 6.31
C ALA A 83 -11.90 40.06 6.60
N ARG A 84 -11.07 40.42 5.62
CA ARG A 84 -9.67 40.81 5.87
C ARG A 84 -9.67 42.09 6.72
N PRO A 85 -9.18 42.05 7.98
CA PRO A 85 -8.81 43.27 8.66
C PRO A 85 -7.67 43.92 7.84
N ALA A 86 -7.44 45.22 8.00
CA ALA A 86 -6.28 45.90 7.45
C ALA A 86 -4.97 45.35 8.08
N LEU A 87 -4.58 44.13 7.72
CA LEU A 87 -3.37 43.43 8.17
C LEU A 87 -2.11 43.92 7.42
N ARG A 88 -2.14 45.15 6.88
CA ARG A 88 -0.94 45.87 6.44
C ARG A 88 -0.18 46.30 7.70
N GLY A 89 0.81 45.51 8.13
CA GLY A 89 1.83 46.03 9.05
C GLY A 89 2.44 45.06 10.06
N LYS A 90 2.09 43.77 10.08
CA LYS A 90 2.92 42.81 10.82
C LYS A 90 4.00 42.26 9.89
N ASP A 91 5.15 42.92 9.97
CA ASP A 91 6.43 42.44 9.47
C ASP A 91 6.70 41.06 10.08
N THR A 92 6.33 40.00 9.35
CA THR A 92 6.66 38.61 9.68
C THR A 92 8.13 38.39 9.35
N THR A 93 9.02 38.99 10.15
CA THR A 93 10.39 38.50 10.21
C THR A 93 10.32 37.06 10.72
N HIS A 94 10.29 36.10 9.79
CA HIS A 94 10.32 34.67 10.01
C HIS A 94 11.58 34.33 10.80
N ARG A 95 11.44 34.34 12.11
CA ARG A 95 12.51 34.06 13.06
C ARG A 95 12.79 32.56 13.03
N GLY A 96 13.71 32.14 12.14
CA GLY A 96 14.46 30.87 12.22
C GLY A 96 13.67 29.63 12.62
N ALA A 97 12.48 29.43 12.04
CA ALA A 97 11.69 28.24 12.32
C ALA A 97 12.44 27.01 11.83
N GLU A 98 12.62 26.04 12.73
CA GLU A 98 12.94 24.65 12.36
C GLU A 98 12.11 24.26 11.14
N ARG A 99 12.74 23.62 10.15
CA ARG A 99 12.04 23.12 8.96
C ARG A 99 10.78 22.38 9.43
N PRO A 100 9.57 22.87 9.12
CA PRO A 100 8.32 22.47 9.78
C PRO A 100 8.03 20.96 9.63
N ASP A 101 8.61 20.33 8.60
CA ASP A 101 8.52 18.90 8.32
C ASP A 101 9.84 18.13 8.52
N ALA A 102 10.85 18.67 9.20
CA ALA A 102 12.16 18.03 9.35
C ALA A 102 12.07 16.57 9.85
N ALA A 103 11.21 16.32 10.84
CA ALA A 103 10.96 14.98 11.35
C ALA A 103 10.28 14.06 10.33
N LEU A 104 9.30 14.59 9.57
CA LEU A 104 8.61 13.83 8.52
C LEU A 104 9.55 13.47 7.36
N LEU A 105 10.43 14.41 6.96
CA LEU A 105 11.41 14.16 5.92
C LEU A 105 12.45 13.11 6.35
N ALA A 106 12.91 13.16 7.60
CA ALA A 106 13.77 12.11 8.15
C ALA A 106 13.09 10.73 8.16
N ILE A 107 11.80 10.67 8.54
CA ILE A 107 11.01 9.44 8.43
C ILE A 107 10.91 8.99 6.97
N GLY A 108 10.72 9.91 6.02
CA GLY A 108 10.68 9.62 4.59
C GLY A 108 11.99 9.03 4.06
N GLU A 109 13.14 9.55 4.48
CA GLU A 109 14.46 9.00 4.15
C GLU A 109 14.65 7.58 4.72
N GLU A 110 14.31 7.37 6.00
CA GLU A 110 14.30 6.04 6.62
C GLU A 110 13.37 5.08 5.87
N TRP A 111 12.18 5.55 5.48
CA TRP A 111 11.18 4.79 4.76
C TRP A 111 11.66 4.41 3.36
N ASN A 112 12.27 5.31 2.60
CA ASN A 112 12.81 5.01 1.28
C ASN A 112 13.90 3.92 1.34
N SER A 113 14.76 3.98 2.37
CA SER A 113 15.75 2.93 2.60
C SER A 113 15.12 1.59 2.97
N ALA A 114 14.06 1.60 3.79
CA ALA A 114 13.35 0.38 4.19
C ALA A 114 12.55 -0.25 3.03
N ALA A 115 11.92 0.57 2.19
CA ALA A 115 11.22 0.13 1.00
C ALA A 115 12.18 -0.53 0.00
N ALA A 116 13.35 0.08 -0.24
CA ALA A 116 14.38 -0.53 -1.08
C ALA A 116 14.93 -1.84 -0.49
N GLU A 117 15.06 -1.93 0.84
CA GLU A 117 15.44 -3.17 1.53
C GLU A 117 14.37 -4.26 1.36
N TYR A 118 13.10 -3.90 1.47
CA TYR A 118 11.97 -4.81 1.25
C TYR A 118 11.91 -5.32 -0.19
N ASP A 119 12.01 -4.42 -1.18
CA ASP A 119 12.04 -4.83 -2.60
C ASP A 119 13.20 -5.80 -2.87
N ALA A 120 14.37 -5.55 -2.26
CA ALA A 120 15.52 -6.45 -2.36
C ALA A 120 15.32 -7.79 -1.63
N SER A 121 14.62 -7.81 -0.48
CA SER A 121 14.32 -9.04 0.23
C SER A 121 13.29 -9.90 -0.49
N THR A 122 12.29 -9.28 -1.12
CA THR A 122 11.30 -9.98 -1.93
C THR A 122 11.98 -10.66 -3.12
N LEU A 123 12.84 -9.95 -3.85
CA LEU A 123 13.62 -10.55 -4.94
C LEU A 123 14.53 -11.69 -4.46
N ALA A 124 15.11 -11.57 -3.26
CA ALA A 124 15.94 -12.62 -2.68
C ALA A 124 15.12 -13.85 -2.25
N LEU A 125 13.88 -13.64 -1.79
CA LEU A 125 12.92 -14.70 -1.50
C LEU A 125 12.49 -15.41 -2.77
N ASP A 126 12.07 -14.69 -3.81
CA ASP A 126 11.72 -15.26 -5.12
C ASP A 126 12.85 -16.14 -5.67
N ALA A 127 14.09 -15.65 -5.62
CA ALA A 127 15.25 -16.42 -6.06
C ALA A 127 15.53 -17.65 -5.18
N ALA A 128 15.19 -17.61 -3.88
CA ALA A 128 15.33 -18.76 -2.98
C ALA A 128 14.22 -19.79 -3.21
N GLU A 129 13.02 -19.36 -3.57
CA GLU A 129 11.92 -20.23 -3.97
C GLU A 129 12.23 -20.92 -5.30
N GLU A 130 12.79 -20.22 -6.29
CA GLU A 130 13.24 -20.82 -7.55
C GLU A 130 14.32 -21.89 -7.30
N ARG A 131 15.31 -21.60 -6.45
CA ARG A 131 16.31 -22.62 -6.04
C ARG A 131 15.68 -23.79 -5.31
N LEU A 132 14.65 -23.56 -4.50
CA LEU A 132 13.94 -24.64 -3.83
C LEU A 132 13.21 -25.52 -4.84
N GLU A 133 12.59 -24.95 -5.87
CA GLU A 133 11.95 -25.71 -6.94
C GLU A 133 12.93 -26.65 -7.64
N ASP A 134 14.15 -26.18 -7.94
CA ASP A 134 15.22 -27.00 -8.52
C ASP A 134 15.74 -28.11 -7.59
N LEU A 135 15.63 -27.91 -6.27
CA LEU A 135 16.12 -28.83 -5.24
C LEU A 135 15.03 -29.73 -4.65
N ASP A 136 13.75 -29.45 -4.86
CA ASP A 136 12.64 -30.14 -4.20
C ASP A 136 12.62 -31.61 -4.63
N PRO A 137 12.86 -32.57 -3.70
CA PRO A 137 12.91 -33.97 -4.07
C PRO A 137 11.54 -34.45 -4.54
N THR A 138 11.52 -35.11 -5.70
CA THR A 138 10.32 -35.80 -6.18
C THR A 138 9.84 -36.81 -5.13
N PRO A 139 8.56 -36.78 -4.73
CA PRO A 139 8.02 -37.75 -3.79
C PRO A 139 8.23 -39.18 -4.32
N PRO A 140 8.80 -40.11 -3.51
CA PRO A 140 9.05 -41.47 -3.96
C PRO A 140 7.74 -42.23 -4.18
N GLU A 141 7.75 -43.17 -5.12
CA GLU A 141 6.58 -43.97 -5.53
C GLU A 141 5.88 -44.68 -4.35
N ALA A 142 6.65 -45.05 -3.33
CA ALA A 142 6.13 -45.67 -2.12
C ALA A 142 5.11 -44.79 -1.37
N LEU A 143 5.16 -43.47 -1.51
CA LEU A 143 4.21 -42.54 -0.89
C LEU A 143 2.86 -42.47 -1.60
N PHE A 144 2.72 -43.04 -2.79
CA PHE A 144 1.45 -43.06 -3.48
C PHE A 144 0.65 -44.31 -3.14
N GLU A 145 -0.68 -44.17 -3.11
CA GLU A 145 -1.61 -45.28 -2.91
C GLU A 145 -1.47 -46.29 -4.05
N ARG A 146 -1.22 -47.56 -3.71
CA ARG A 146 -1.17 -48.69 -4.64
C ARG A 146 -2.50 -49.42 -4.67
N LEU A 147 -2.76 -50.10 -5.79
CA LEU A 147 -3.88 -51.01 -5.89
C LEU A 147 -3.75 -52.10 -4.81
N GLY A 148 -4.79 -52.27 -3.99
CA GLY A 148 -4.79 -53.24 -2.89
C GLY A 148 -4.48 -52.65 -1.52
N ASP A 149 -3.88 -51.46 -1.41
CA ASP A 149 -3.55 -50.85 -0.11
C ASP A 149 -4.80 -50.72 0.78
N ARG A 150 -5.96 -50.36 0.21
CA ARG A 150 -7.24 -50.32 0.95
C ARG A 150 -7.72 -51.70 1.41
N ALA A 151 -7.56 -52.72 0.57
CA ALA A 151 -7.97 -54.09 0.90
C ALA A 151 -7.10 -54.67 2.03
N MET A 152 -5.85 -54.22 2.12
CA MET A 152 -4.93 -54.49 3.23
C MET A 152 -5.24 -53.68 4.50
N GLY A 153 -6.26 -52.81 4.47
CA GLY A 153 -6.64 -52.00 5.62
C GLY A 153 -5.74 -50.79 5.86
N LEU A 154 -5.01 -50.28 4.86
CA LEU A 154 -4.27 -49.01 5.01
C LEU A 154 -5.26 -47.83 5.04
N PRO A 155 -4.92 -46.71 5.72
CA PRO A 155 -5.79 -45.54 5.77
C PRO A 155 -5.94 -44.94 4.36
N ALA A 156 -7.16 -44.57 3.97
CA ALA A 156 -7.37 -43.91 2.68
C ALA A 156 -6.73 -42.52 2.69
N ALA A 157 -5.78 -42.29 1.79
CA ALA A 157 -5.31 -40.94 1.50
C ALA A 157 -6.44 -40.13 0.83
N ARG A 158 -6.53 -38.83 1.15
CA ARG A 158 -7.63 -37.96 0.67
C ARG A 158 -7.17 -36.78 -0.20
N LEU A 159 -5.87 -36.52 -0.23
CA LEU A 159 -5.30 -35.45 -1.04
C LEU A 159 -4.57 -36.05 -2.23
N HIS A 160 -4.53 -35.26 -3.31
CA HIS A 160 -3.88 -35.63 -4.55
C HIS A 160 -2.59 -34.82 -4.73
N HIS A 161 -1.58 -35.47 -5.28
CA HIS A 161 -0.35 -34.85 -5.77
C HIS A 161 -0.09 -35.39 -7.17
N GLY A 162 0.05 -34.50 -8.17
CA GLY A 162 0.14 -34.91 -9.58
C GLY A 162 -1.04 -35.78 -10.06
N GLY A 163 -2.25 -35.51 -9.55
CA GLY A 163 -3.46 -36.30 -9.86
C GLY A 163 -3.56 -37.66 -9.15
N ARG A 164 -2.59 -38.04 -8.33
CA ARG A 164 -2.54 -39.33 -7.63
C ARG A 164 -2.74 -39.16 -6.13
N THR A 165 -3.44 -40.08 -5.50
CA THR A 165 -3.62 -40.09 -4.04
C THR A 165 -2.32 -40.52 -3.35
N TRP A 166 -1.92 -39.81 -2.29
CA TRP A 166 -0.65 -40.04 -1.60
C TRP A 166 -0.73 -39.92 -0.07
N TYR A 167 0.13 -40.65 0.63
CA TYR A 167 0.08 -40.88 2.08
C TYR A 167 0.66 -39.74 2.93
N ALA A 168 1.43 -38.82 2.35
CA ALA A 168 2.11 -37.75 3.10
C ALA A 168 1.20 -36.98 4.09
N PRO A 169 -0.03 -36.57 3.70
CA PRO A 169 -0.94 -35.84 4.60
C PRO A 169 -1.57 -36.68 5.72
N VAL A 170 -1.54 -38.01 5.59
CA VAL A 170 -2.10 -38.95 6.57
C VAL A 170 -1.01 -39.76 7.27
N ILE A 171 0.26 -39.33 7.20
CA ILE A 171 1.38 -40.11 7.72
C ILE A 171 1.28 -40.38 9.22
N ALA A 172 0.68 -39.46 10.00
CA ALA A 172 0.41 -39.67 11.42
C ALA A 172 -0.53 -40.86 11.65
N LEU A 173 -1.56 -41.04 10.80
CA LEU A 173 -2.47 -42.19 10.86
C LEU A 173 -1.78 -43.49 10.41
N VAL A 174 -0.93 -43.40 9.37
CA VAL A 174 -0.10 -44.52 8.90
C VAL A 174 0.82 -45.01 10.04
N ARG A 175 1.49 -44.09 10.75
CA ARG A 175 2.33 -44.37 11.93
C ARG A 175 1.52 -44.95 13.10
N ALA A 176 0.34 -44.41 13.38
CA ALA A 176 -0.51 -44.95 14.44
C ALA A 176 -0.90 -46.41 14.13
N ARG A 177 -1.29 -46.72 12.89
CA ARG A 177 -1.67 -48.08 12.49
C ARG A 177 -0.53 -49.09 12.48
N SER A 178 0.69 -48.67 12.14
CA SER A 178 1.84 -49.58 12.17
C SER A 178 2.13 -50.12 13.57
N SER A 179 1.75 -49.35 14.61
CA SER A 179 1.94 -49.74 16.02
C SER A 179 0.84 -50.62 16.62
N ALA A 180 -0.37 -50.64 16.06
CA ALA A 180 -1.55 -51.18 16.77
C ALA A 180 -2.39 -52.23 16.01
N GLU A 181 -2.45 -52.21 14.66
CA GLU A 181 -3.60 -52.81 13.94
C GLU A 181 -3.29 -53.47 12.58
N ALA A 182 -2.03 -53.60 12.15
CA ALA A 182 -1.75 -54.27 10.88
C ALA A 182 -2.18 -55.75 10.93
N THR A 183 -3.21 -56.10 10.14
CA THR A 183 -3.86 -57.41 10.18
C THR A 183 -3.05 -58.51 9.50
N THR A 184 -2.16 -58.14 8.58
CA THR A 184 -1.28 -59.07 7.85
C THR A 184 0.18 -58.61 7.90
N ALA A 185 1.11 -59.55 7.69
CA ALA A 185 2.53 -59.24 7.56
C ALA A 185 2.79 -58.28 6.37
N GLU A 186 2.10 -58.51 5.25
CA GLU A 186 2.15 -57.67 4.05
C GLU A 186 1.73 -56.21 4.33
N ALA A 187 0.63 -56.01 5.05
CA ALA A 187 0.18 -54.66 5.45
C ALA A 187 1.22 -53.96 6.34
N ARG A 188 1.89 -54.71 7.23
CA ARG A 188 2.95 -54.18 8.09
C ARG A 188 4.18 -53.77 7.29
N GLU A 189 4.63 -54.62 6.36
CA GLU A 189 5.76 -54.31 5.46
C GLU A 189 5.46 -53.07 4.62
N ARG A 190 4.25 -52.98 4.06
CA ARG A 190 3.80 -51.82 3.28
C ARG A 190 3.76 -50.53 4.12
N LEU A 191 3.28 -50.58 5.36
CA LEU A 191 3.29 -49.43 6.26
C LEU A 191 4.72 -48.98 6.59
N ILE A 192 5.65 -49.91 6.83
CA ILE A 192 7.06 -49.62 7.08
C ILE A 192 7.69 -48.95 5.85
N GLU A 193 7.40 -49.46 4.65
CA GLU A 193 7.85 -48.88 3.38
C GLU A 193 7.38 -47.42 3.24
N ILE A 194 6.08 -47.17 3.44
CA ILE A 194 5.50 -45.81 3.34
C ILE A 194 6.14 -44.86 4.36
N ILE A 195 6.30 -45.29 5.62
CA ILE A 195 6.88 -44.46 6.69
C ILE A 195 8.35 -44.16 6.38
N SER A 196 9.13 -45.16 6.00
CA SER A 196 10.55 -44.99 5.69
C SER A 196 10.75 -44.07 4.48
N ALA A 197 9.92 -44.24 3.44
CA ALA A 197 9.93 -43.38 2.27
C ALA A 197 9.54 -41.93 2.61
N TYR A 198 8.57 -41.73 3.51
CA TYR A 198 8.18 -40.40 3.98
C TYR A 198 9.30 -39.73 4.75
N ASP A 199 9.92 -40.44 5.69
CA ASP A 199 10.98 -39.89 6.53
C ASP A 199 12.20 -39.50 5.68
N ALA A 200 12.57 -40.34 4.72
CA ALA A 200 13.65 -40.05 3.78
C ALA A 200 13.33 -38.85 2.87
N TRP A 201 12.13 -38.80 2.30
CA TRP A 201 11.70 -37.68 1.46
C TRP A 201 11.60 -36.37 2.24
N TYR A 202 11.05 -36.41 3.45
CA TYR A 202 10.93 -35.24 4.32
C TYR A 202 12.29 -34.71 4.77
N ALA A 203 13.23 -35.59 5.11
CA ALA A 203 14.60 -35.21 5.42
C ALA A 203 15.31 -34.58 4.20
N ALA A 204 15.13 -35.14 3.00
CA ALA A 204 15.67 -34.57 1.77
C ALA A 204 15.05 -33.20 1.47
N ARG A 205 13.75 -33.02 1.68
CA ARG A 205 13.06 -31.73 1.50
C ARG A 205 13.55 -30.70 2.50
N ALA A 206 13.73 -31.06 3.77
CA ALA A 206 14.29 -30.16 4.77
C ALA A 206 15.72 -29.72 4.40
N ALA A 207 16.55 -30.64 3.89
CA ALA A 207 17.87 -30.30 3.39
C ALA A 207 17.81 -29.38 2.15
N ALA A 208 16.83 -29.58 1.26
CA ALA A 208 16.60 -28.69 0.11
C ALA A 208 16.17 -27.28 0.54
N GLU A 209 15.28 -27.16 1.53
CA GLU A 209 14.87 -25.88 2.13
C GLU A 209 16.03 -25.15 2.82
N GLU A 210 16.90 -25.89 3.50
CA GLU A 210 18.14 -25.33 4.08
C GLU A 210 19.10 -24.85 2.98
N ALA A 211 19.33 -25.68 1.95
CA ALA A 211 20.25 -25.38 0.86
C ALA A 211 19.75 -24.24 -0.05
N SER A 212 18.45 -24.10 -0.25
CA SER A 212 17.87 -22.99 -1.04
C SER A 212 17.99 -21.64 -0.32
N GLY A 213 18.06 -21.67 1.01
CA GLY A 213 18.03 -20.49 1.87
C GLY A 213 16.65 -19.86 2.03
N VAL A 214 15.58 -20.55 1.60
CA VAL A 214 14.20 -20.00 1.58
C VAL A 214 13.75 -19.55 2.96
N TRP A 215 14.08 -20.28 4.02
CA TRP A 215 13.74 -19.91 5.39
C TRP A 215 14.38 -18.59 5.84
N PHE A 216 15.66 -18.40 5.50
CA PHE A 216 16.38 -17.17 5.84
C PHE A 216 15.87 -15.98 5.02
N ALA A 217 15.62 -16.20 3.72
CA ALA A 217 15.06 -15.17 2.84
C ALA A 217 13.65 -14.74 3.28
N ALA A 218 12.78 -15.70 3.63
CA ALA A 218 11.43 -15.42 4.12
C ALA A 218 11.44 -14.68 5.45
N ALA A 219 12.34 -15.05 6.38
CA ALA A 219 12.49 -14.35 7.65
C ALA A 219 12.96 -12.90 7.44
N ARG A 220 13.90 -12.68 6.50
CA ARG A 220 14.38 -11.33 6.14
C ARG A 220 13.28 -10.51 5.48
N ASP A 221 12.54 -11.08 4.55
CA ASP A 221 11.44 -10.41 3.85
C ASP A 221 10.35 -9.97 4.81
N LYS A 222 9.94 -10.88 5.71
CA LYS A 222 9.02 -10.56 6.79
C LYS A 222 9.51 -9.41 7.68
N ALA A 223 10.78 -9.45 8.11
CA ALA A 223 11.35 -8.39 8.95
C ALA A 223 11.42 -7.03 8.23
N ALA A 224 11.73 -7.02 6.93
CA ALA A 224 11.71 -5.81 6.12
C ALA A 224 10.27 -5.26 5.98
N GLY A 225 9.27 -6.14 5.81
CA GLY A 225 7.86 -5.77 5.73
C GLY A 225 7.37 -5.13 7.04
N GLU A 226 7.65 -5.77 8.18
CA GLU A 226 7.31 -5.22 9.51
C GLU A 226 7.95 -3.83 9.76
N ARG A 227 9.17 -3.61 9.25
CA ARG A 227 9.85 -2.32 9.32
C ARG A 227 9.17 -1.26 8.46
N VAL A 228 8.78 -1.59 7.22
CA VAL A 228 8.02 -0.70 6.34
C VAL A 228 6.67 -0.33 6.98
N ASP A 229 5.96 -1.29 7.56
CA ASP A 229 4.68 -1.06 8.24
C ASP A 229 4.82 -0.11 9.44
N ALA A 230 5.86 -0.28 10.26
CA ALA A 230 6.16 0.62 11.37
C ALA A 230 6.45 2.06 10.90
N LEU A 231 7.16 2.22 9.77
CA LEU A 231 7.46 3.53 9.18
C LEU A 231 6.21 4.15 8.53
N ASN A 232 5.35 3.35 7.89
CA ASN A 232 4.05 3.80 7.39
C ASN A 232 3.19 4.36 8.52
N ALA A 233 3.10 3.67 9.66
CA ALA A 233 2.37 4.16 10.84
C ALA A 233 2.92 5.51 11.35
N ARG A 234 4.25 5.69 11.35
CA ARG A 234 4.91 6.97 11.68
C ARG A 234 4.61 8.07 10.66
N LEU A 235 4.68 7.77 9.35
CA LEU A 235 4.34 8.71 8.28
C LEU A 235 2.88 9.18 8.41
N VAL A 236 1.93 8.25 8.59
CA VAL A 236 0.50 8.56 8.74
C VAL A 236 0.24 9.49 9.93
N SER A 237 0.89 9.23 11.07
CA SER A 237 0.67 9.98 12.31
C SER A 237 1.40 11.32 12.37
N THR A 238 2.46 11.52 11.60
CA THR A 238 3.24 12.76 11.57
C THR A 238 2.65 13.74 10.55
N PRO A 239 2.10 14.90 10.92
CA PRO A 239 1.49 15.83 9.95
C PRO A 239 2.52 16.36 8.95
N ALA A 240 2.13 16.46 7.67
CA ALA A 240 2.84 17.25 6.67
C ALA A 240 2.31 18.69 6.68
N ARG A 241 3.22 19.66 6.77
CA ARG A 241 2.92 21.10 6.70
C ARG A 241 3.46 21.75 5.43
N THR A 242 4.33 21.05 4.71
CA THR A 242 4.94 21.50 3.46
C THR A 242 4.57 20.59 2.30
N LEU A 243 4.72 21.09 1.07
CA LEU A 243 4.55 20.28 -0.13
C LEU A 243 5.53 19.09 -0.17
N GLU A 244 6.73 19.25 0.37
CA GLU A 244 7.74 18.19 0.39
C GLU A 244 7.32 17.06 1.35
N GLY A 245 6.79 17.39 2.52
CA GLY A 245 6.20 16.42 3.44
C GLY A 245 5.03 15.65 2.81
N LEU A 246 4.15 16.35 2.09
CA LEU A 246 3.04 15.73 1.36
C LEU A 246 3.53 14.78 0.26
N ARG A 247 4.59 15.15 -0.46
CA ARG A 247 5.22 14.29 -1.47
C ARG A 247 5.77 13.00 -0.87
N GLN A 248 6.40 13.07 0.32
CA GLN A 248 6.89 11.87 1.00
C GLN A 248 5.75 10.89 1.32
N LYS A 249 4.62 11.39 1.85
CA LYS A 249 3.45 10.55 2.10
C LYS A 249 2.85 9.98 0.82
N ALA A 250 2.75 10.79 -0.23
CA ALA A 250 2.24 10.33 -1.52
C ALA A 250 3.14 9.23 -2.13
N ALA A 251 4.46 9.38 -2.04
CA ALA A 251 5.42 8.37 -2.50
C ALA A 251 5.21 7.03 -1.78
N ALA A 252 5.07 7.06 -0.45
CA ALA A 252 4.78 5.86 0.33
C ALA A 252 3.45 5.19 -0.05
N ALA A 253 2.39 5.99 -0.26
CA ALA A 253 1.09 5.47 -0.68
C ALA A 253 1.13 4.83 -2.08
N VAL A 254 1.88 5.43 -3.01
CA VAL A 254 2.06 4.91 -4.37
C VAL A 254 2.83 3.58 -4.34
N TRP A 255 3.90 3.50 -3.57
CA TRP A 255 4.67 2.26 -3.43
C TRP A 255 3.82 1.13 -2.82
N ALA A 256 3.11 1.40 -1.71
CA ALA A 256 2.24 0.41 -1.06
C ALA A 256 1.10 -0.10 -1.97
N ALA A 257 0.70 0.72 -2.95
CA ALA A 257 -0.27 0.31 -3.94
C ALA A 257 0.31 -0.60 -5.03
N GLY A 258 1.63 -0.68 -5.18
CA GLY A 258 2.33 -1.33 -6.29
C GLY A 258 2.53 -0.41 -7.51
N GLY A 259 2.50 0.91 -7.30
CA GLY A 259 2.62 1.93 -8.34
C GLY A 259 1.34 2.75 -8.56
N ILE A 260 1.45 3.81 -9.37
CA ILE A 260 0.35 4.77 -9.62
C ILE A 260 -0.85 4.09 -10.30
N ALA A 261 -0.60 3.23 -11.29
CA ALA A 261 -1.67 2.55 -12.02
C ALA A 261 -2.50 1.63 -11.11
N GLN A 262 -1.84 0.92 -10.19
CA GLN A 262 -2.46 0.03 -9.22
C GLN A 262 -3.19 0.83 -8.14
N LEU A 263 -2.63 1.97 -7.70
CA LEU A 263 -3.32 2.90 -6.79
C LEU A 263 -4.64 3.38 -7.40
N GLU A 264 -4.61 3.80 -8.66
CA GLU A 264 -5.81 4.21 -9.39
C GLU A 264 -6.83 3.07 -9.55
N ALA A 265 -6.36 1.85 -9.81
CA ALA A 265 -7.24 0.68 -9.91
C ALA A 265 -7.91 0.37 -8.57
N LYS A 266 -7.14 0.31 -7.47
CA LYS A 266 -7.64 0.08 -6.11
C LYS A 266 -8.67 1.15 -5.69
N LEU A 267 -8.39 2.41 -6.00
CA LEU A 267 -9.30 3.54 -5.80
C LEU A 267 -10.65 3.35 -6.50
N ARG A 268 -10.64 2.80 -7.71
CA ARG A 268 -11.85 2.56 -8.51
C ARG A 268 -12.65 1.36 -8.03
N GLU A 269 -11.97 0.27 -7.68
CA GLU A 269 -12.61 -1.02 -7.44
C GLU A 269 -13.16 -1.18 -6.02
N SER A 270 -12.46 -0.67 -5.02
CA SER A 270 -12.72 -1.07 -3.63
C SER A 270 -13.01 0.09 -2.70
N GLY A 271 -12.56 1.31 -3.02
CA GLY A 271 -12.44 2.38 -2.02
C GLY A 271 -11.50 2.03 -0.86
N GLN A 272 -10.86 0.85 -0.90
CA GLN A 272 -9.91 0.32 0.06
C GLN A 272 -8.51 0.51 -0.52
N ILE A 273 -8.03 1.75 -0.48
CA ILE A 273 -6.57 1.94 -0.38
C ILE A 273 -6.17 1.52 1.05
N ASP A 274 -4.88 1.51 1.35
CA ASP A 274 -4.45 1.88 2.70
C ASP A 274 -5.03 3.26 3.04
N ALA A 275 -6.29 3.23 3.50
CA ALA A 275 -7.14 4.38 3.65
C ALA A 275 -6.51 5.36 4.65
N MET A 276 -5.64 4.85 5.52
CA MET A 276 -4.93 5.66 6.49
C MET A 276 -3.93 6.62 5.83
N LEU A 277 -3.13 6.17 4.85
CA LEU A 277 -2.19 7.02 4.13
C LEU A 277 -2.90 8.03 3.22
N ALA A 278 -3.90 7.57 2.46
CA ALA A 278 -4.67 8.46 1.60
C ALA A 278 -5.48 9.50 2.40
N MET A 279 -6.12 9.10 3.50
CA MET A 279 -6.82 10.03 4.39
C MET A 279 -5.85 10.94 5.14
N SER A 280 -4.65 10.48 5.48
CA SER A 280 -3.61 11.34 6.04
C SER A 280 -3.19 12.42 5.05
N ILE A 281 -3.00 12.08 3.77
CA ILE A 281 -2.66 13.07 2.74
C ILE A 281 -3.80 14.09 2.59
N ILE A 282 -5.05 13.62 2.55
CA ILE A 282 -6.22 14.51 2.48
C ILE A 282 -6.30 15.41 3.70
N ARG A 283 -6.15 14.85 4.91
CA ARG A 283 -6.12 15.62 6.17
C ARG A 283 -5.04 16.68 6.11
N ASP A 284 -3.82 16.29 5.75
CA ASP A 284 -2.68 17.20 5.77
C ASP A 284 -2.81 18.29 4.69
N LEU A 285 -3.35 17.96 3.50
CA LEU A 285 -3.72 18.96 2.48
C LEU A 285 -4.77 19.95 2.97
N LEU A 286 -5.63 19.55 3.91
CA LEU A 286 -6.64 20.44 4.49
C LEU A 286 -6.09 21.30 5.64
N THR A 287 -4.92 20.96 6.19
CA THR A 287 -4.33 21.62 7.38
C THR A 287 -2.96 22.26 7.14
N ALA A 288 -2.29 21.96 6.02
CA ALA A 288 -1.02 22.57 5.65
C ALA A 288 -1.22 24.06 5.34
N ASP A 289 -0.20 24.86 5.65
CA ASP A 289 -0.14 26.31 5.55
C ASP A 289 0.52 26.69 4.19
N PRO A 290 -0.23 26.92 3.09
CA PRO A 290 0.26 27.43 1.80
C PRO A 290 1.34 28.51 1.80
N GLU A 291 1.53 29.29 2.86
CA GLU A 291 2.59 30.30 2.97
C GLU A 291 3.98 29.72 3.39
N GLN A 292 4.12 28.40 3.61
CA GLN A 292 5.39 27.70 3.94
C GLN A 292 5.96 26.85 2.79
#